data_AF-A0A426ZQF8-F1
#
_entry.id   AF-A0A426ZQF8-F1
#
_cell.length_a   1.000
_cell.length_b   1.000
_cell.length_c   1.000
_cell.angle_alpha   90.00
_cell.angle_beta   90.00
_cell.angle_gamma   90.00
#
_symmetry.space_group_name_H-M   'P 1'
#
loop_
_entity.id
_entity.type
_entity.pdbx_description
1 polymer ?
#
loop_
_entity_poly.entity_id
_entity_poly.type
_entity_poly.pdbx_seq_one_letter_code
_entity_poly.pdbx_strand_id
1 'polypeptide(L)'
;MDAFYYLVFGGLAAVVLVMELSKTSRDRVATSSSFNAFKNNYLLVYSLMMAGDWLQGPYVYYLYSQYGFDKGDIGRLFIAGFGSSMLFGTIVGSLADKQ
;
A
#
# COMPACT_ATOMS: atom_id res chain seq x y z
N MET A 1 3.38 24.44 -2.34
CA MET A 1 2.91 23.04 -2.27
C MET A 1 4.03 22.11 -1.84
N ASP A 2 5.26 22.30 -2.29
CA ASP A 2 6.38 21.37 -1.98
C ASP A 2 6.77 21.36 -0.49
N ALA A 3 6.83 22.53 0.15
CA ALA A 3 7.10 22.63 1.58
C ALA A 3 6.06 21.89 2.45
N PHE A 4 4.79 21.88 2.03
CA PHE A 4 3.74 21.14 2.72
C PHE A 4 4.00 19.63 2.66
N TYR A 5 4.36 19.10 1.49
CA TYR A 5 4.68 17.68 1.33
C TYR A 5 5.92 17.30 2.15
N TYR A 6 6.99 18.10 2.12
CA TYR A 6 8.19 17.81 2.93
C TYR A 6 7.91 17.82 4.43
N LEU A 7 7.08 18.75 4.92
CA LEU A 7 6.68 18.79 6.32
C LEU A 7 5.82 17.58 6.72
N VAL A 8 4.84 17.21 5.88
CA VAL A 8 3.96 16.07 6.16
C VAL A 8 4.73 14.76 6.12
N PHE A 9 5.44 14.47 5.02
CA PHE A 9 6.19 13.22 4.88
C PHE A 9 7.36 13.14 5.85
N GLY A 10 8.10 14.25 6.05
CA GLY A 10 9.19 14.32 7.01
C GLY A 10 8.70 14.16 8.46
N GLY A 11 7.58 14.79 8.81
CA GLY A 11 6.95 14.63 10.12
C GLY A 11 6.49 13.20 10.37
N LEU A 12 5.81 12.57 9.41
CA LEU A 12 5.40 11.16 9.50
C LEU A 12 6.60 10.23 9.62
N ALA A 13 7.67 10.46 8.84
CA ALA A 13 8.90 9.67 8.94
C ALA A 13 9.56 9.82 10.31
N ALA A 14 9.59 11.02 10.88
CA ALA A 14 10.10 11.25 12.23
C ALA A 14 9.24 10.54 13.30
N VAL A 15 7.91 10.56 13.17
CA VAL A 15 7.01 9.80 14.06
C VAL A 15 7.29 8.30 13.99
N VAL A 16 7.39 7.75 12.78
CA VAL A 16 7.70 6.32 12.58
C VAL A 16 9.07 5.97 13.17
N LEU A 17 10.08 6.81 12.94
CA LEU A 17 11.41 6.61 13.49
C LEU A 17 11.39 6.61 15.02
N VAL A 18 10.70 7.58 15.64
CA VAL A 18 10.56 7.65 17.10
C VAL A 18 9.83 6.43 17.63
N MET A 19 8.76 5.98 16.98
CA MET A 19 8.04 4.76 17.37
C MET A 19 8.92 3.51 17.28
N GLU A 20 9.69 3.35 16.20
CA GLU A 20 10.56 2.19 16.01
C GLU A 20 11.69 2.16 17.03
N LEU A 21 12.27 3.32 17.35
CA LEU A 21 13.32 3.46 18.37
C LEU A 21 12.80 3.33 19.80
N SER A 22 11.50 3.57 20.03
CA SER A 22 10.86 3.43 21.34
C SER A 22 10.46 1.99 21.68
N LYS A 23 10.55 1.05 20.72
CA LYS A 23 10.22 -0.36 20.96
C LYS A 23 11.14 -0.97 22.01
N THR A 24 10.57 -1.57 23.04
CA THR A 24 11.27 -2.25 24.13
C THR A 24 11.20 -3.78 23.95
N SER A 25 12.00 -4.53 24.72
CA SER A 25 11.95 -6.00 24.76
C SER A 25 10.56 -6.59 25.04
N ARG A 26 9.63 -5.82 25.65
CA ARG A 26 8.22 -6.18 25.82
C ARG A 26 7.44 -6.28 24.50
N ASP A 27 7.88 -5.59 23.45
CA ASP A 27 7.24 -5.59 22.13
C ASP A 27 7.72 -6.76 21.26
N ARG A 28 8.73 -7.52 21.71
CA ARG A 28 9.25 -8.69 21.01
C ARG A 28 8.42 -9.92 21.37
N VAL A 29 7.45 -10.24 20.53
CA VAL A 29 6.76 -11.53 20.55
C VAL A 29 7.75 -12.62 20.16
N ALA A 30 7.92 -13.63 21.02
CA ALA A 30 8.70 -14.83 20.69
C ALA A 30 7.97 -15.62 19.60
N THR A 31 8.44 -15.53 18.36
CA THR A 31 7.89 -16.27 17.22
C THR A 31 8.68 -17.55 16.96
N SER A 32 8.00 -18.61 16.55
CA SER A 32 8.67 -19.86 16.19
C SER A 32 9.53 -19.69 14.93
N SER A 33 10.57 -20.53 14.79
CA SER A 33 11.44 -20.53 13.59
C SER A 33 10.63 -20.74 12.30
N SER A 34 9.69 -21.69 12.32
CA SER A 34 8.80 -21.97 11.19
C SER A 34 7.93 -20.78 10.81
N PHE A 35 7.39 -20.04 11.79
CA PHE A 35 6.62 -18.84 11.53
C PHE A 35 7.48 -17.73 10.89
N ASN A 36 8.72 -17.53 11.36
CA ASN A 36 9.61 -16.53 10.77
C ASN A 36 9.99 -16.87 9.33
N ALA A 37 10.21 -18.16 9.02
CA ALA A 37 10.47 -18.60 7.65
C ALA A 37 9.26 -18.31 6.73
N PHE A 38 8.04 -18.65 7.17
CA PHE A 38 6.81 -18.34 6.45
C PHE A 38 6.63 -16.83 6.25
N LYS A 39 6.72 -16.04 7.33
CA LYS A 39 6.59 -14.58 7.31
C LYS A 39 7.55 -13.95 6.32
N ASN A 40 8.83 -14.33 6.36
CA ASN A 40 9.84 -13.73 5.48
C ASN A 40 9.60 -14.09 4.01
N ASN A 41 9.19 -15.32 3.72
CA ASN A 41 8.84 -15.72 2.35
C ASN A 41 7.60 -14.96 1.84
N TYR A 42 6.54 -14.91 2.65
CA TYR A 42 5.33 -14.17 2.35
C TYR A 42 5.63 -12.68 2.09
N LEU A 43 6.37 -12.04 2.98
CA LEU A 43 6.72 -10.63 2.84
C LEU A 43 7.56 -10.37 1.59
N LEU A 44 8.48 -11.27 1.22
CA LEU A 44 9.28 -11.13 0.00
C LEU A 44 8.39 -11.17 -1.24
N VAL A 45 7.52 -12.18 -1.36
CA VAL A 45 6.61 -12.32 -2.51
C VAL A 45 5.62 -11.16 -2.56
N TYR A 46 5.03 -10.81 -1.42
CA TYR A 46 4.11 -9.67 -1.30
C TYR A 46 4.78 -8.37 -1.72
N SER A 47 6.03 -8.13 -1.29
CA SER A 47 6.76 -6.90 -1.63
C SER A 47 7.03 -6.80 -3.13
N LEU A 48 7.40 -7.90 -3.79
CA LEU A 48 7.60 -7.94 -5.24
C LEU A 48 6.29 -7.68 -6.01
N MET A 49 5.20 -8.30 -5.56
CA MET A 49 3.87 -8.09 -6.13
C MET A 49 3.44 -6.61 -5.99
N MET A 50 3.55 -6.03 -4.79
CA MET A 50 3.19 -4.64 -4.53
C MET A 50 4.08 -3.66 -5.31
N ALA A 51 5.37 -3.96 -5.48
CA ALA A 51 6.25 -3.13 -6.30
C ALA A 51 5.78 -3.07 -7.76
N GLY A 52 5.28 -4.19 -8.30
CA GLY A 52 4.69 -4.24 -9.65
C GLY A 52 3.42 -3.39 -9.75
N ASP A 53 2.51 -3.54 -8.79
CA ASP A 53 1.26 -2.76 -8.71
C ASP A 53 1.54 -1.25 -8.61
N TRP A 54 2.50 -0.84 -7.78
CA TRP A 54 2.86 0.57 -7.64
C TRP A 54 3.51 1.16 -8.89
N LEU A 55 4.29 0.37 -9.63
CA LEU A 55 4.86 0.80 -10.90
C LEU A 55 3.79 0.96 -12.00
N GLN A 56 2.69 0.21 -11.90
CA GLN A 56 1.58 0.29 -12.84
C GLN A 56 0.84 1.63 -12.76
N GLY A 57 0.71 2.23 -11.57
CA GLY A 57 -0.04 3.48 -11.36
C GLY A 57 0.39 4.65 -12.27
N PRO A 58 1.68 5.03 -12.28
CA PRO A 58 2.21 6.08 -13.16
C PRO A 58 2.05 5.75 -14.65
N TYR A 59 2.21 4.48 -15.03
CA TYR A 59 2.03 4.05 -16.41
C TYR A 59 0.59 4.26 -16.88
N VAL A 60 -0.40 3.84 -16.08
CA VAL A 60 -1.83 4.01 -16.37
C VAL A 60 -2.20 5.50 -16.43
N TYR A 61 -1.65 6.31 -15.53
CA TYR A 61 -1.83 7.76 -15.56
C TYR A 61 -1.32 8.38 -16.87
N TYR A 62 -0.10 8.01 -17.28
CA TYR A 62 0.48 8.49 -18.54
C TYR A 62 -0.34 8.01 -19.75
N LEU A 63 -0.78 6.76 -19.76
CA LEU A 63 -1.60 6.17 -20.82
C LEU A 63 -2.90 6.96 -21.02
N TYR A 64 -3.63 7.26 -19.95
CA TYR A 64 -4.85 8.06 -20.06
C TYR A 64 -4.56 9.50 -20.49
N SER A 65 -3.44 10.08 -20.07
CA SER A 65 -3.00 11.38 -20.57
C SER A 65 -2.73 11.35 -22.08
N GLN A 66 -2.16 10.28 -22.63
CA GLN A 66 -1.96 10.10 -24.08
C GLN A 66 -3.29 9.92 -24.85
N TYR A 67 -4.31 9.35 -24.20
CA TYR A 67 -5.66 9.25 -24.76
C TYR A 67 -6.43 10.58 -24.72
N GLY A 68 -5.84 11.64 -24.18
CA GLY A 68 -6.43 12.98 -24.14
C GLY A 68 -7.36 13.22 -22.94
N PHE A 69 -7.34 12.35 -21.92
CA PHE A 69 -8.06 12.61 -20.67
C PHE A 69 -7.34 13.70 -19.86
N ASP A 70 -8.13 14.62 -19.29
CA ASP A 70 -7.60 15.60 -18.36
C ASP A 70 -7.31 14.95 -16.99
N LYS A 71 -6.42 15.56 -16.21
CA LYS A 71 -5.98 15.05 -14.90
C LYS A 71 -7.16 14.83 -13.95
N GLY A 72 -8.21 15.66 -14.06
CA GLY A 72 -9.44 15.52 -13.29
C GLY A 72 -10.23 14.25 -13.62
N ASP A 73 -10.32 13.89 -14.90
CA ASP A 73 -11.04 12.70 -15.35
C ASP A 73 -10.28 11.42 -14.99
N ILE A 74 -8.96 11.45 -15.14
CA ILE A 74 -8.09 10.38 -14.66
C ILE A 74 -8.30 10.18 -13.15
N GLY A 75 -8.31 11.26 -12.37
CA GLY A 75 -8.59 11.21 -10.94
C GLY A 75 -9.94 10.57 -10.61
N ARG A 76 -11.01 10.92 -11.35
CA ARG A 76 -12.34 10.31 -11.18
C ARG A 76 -12.34 8.81 -11.47
N LEU A 77 -11.66 8.38 -12.53
CA LEU A 77 -11.51 6.95 -12.87
C LEU A 77 -10.77 6.19 -11.75
N PHE A 78 -9.70 6.76 -11.21
CA PHE A 78 -8.99 6.16 -10.07
C PHE A 78 -9.88 6.08 -8.82
N ILE A 79 -10.60 7.16 -8.48
CA ILE A 79 -11.51 7.16 -7.32
C ILE A 79 -12.62 6.13 -7.50
N ALA A 80 -13.22 6.02 -8.68
CA ALA A 80 -14.24 5.02 -8.99
C ALA A 80 -13.66 3.59 -8.95
N GLY A 81 -12.46 3.38 -9.46
CA GLY A 81 -11.76 2.08 -9.43
C GLY A 81 -11.44 1.63 -8.01
N PHE A 82 -10.85 2.50 -7.19
CA PHE A 82 -10.57 2.20 -5.79
C PHE A 82 -11.85 2.06 -4.95
N GLY A 83 -12.84 2.94 -5.17
CA GLY A 83 -14.12 2.89 -4.48
C GLY A 83 -14.91 1.60 -4.78
N SER A 84 -14.94 1.17 -6.04
CA SER A 84 -15.57 -0.11 -6.40
C SER A 84 -14.80 -1.30 -5.83
N SER A 85 -13.47 -1.28 -5.84
CA SER A 85 -12.63 -2.31 -5.20
C SER A 85 -12.88 -2.41 -3.69
N MET A 86 -13.15 -1.30 -3.00
CA MET A 86 -13.51 -1.32 -1.58
C MET A 86 -14.85 -2.06 -1.35
N LEU A 87 -15.86 -1.78 -2.17
CA LEU A 87 -17.19 -2.39 -2.04
C LEU A 87 -17.17 -3.87 -2.44
N PHE A 88 -16.64 -4.20 -3.61
CA PHE A 88 -16.63 -5.56 -4.10
C PHE A 88 -15.55 -6.42 -3.45
N GLY A 89 -14.41 -5.83 -3.09
CA GLY A 89 -13.31 -6.54 -2.44
C GLY A 89 -13.70 -7.09 -1.07
N THR A 90 -14.52 -6.37 -0.30
CA THR A 90 -15.03 -6.88 0.99
C THR A 90 -15.95 -8.08 0.80
N ILE A 91 -16.83 -8.06 -0.20
CA ILE A 91 -17.75 -9.16 -0.51
C ILE A 91 -16.96 -10.37 -1.02
N VAL A 92 -16.09 -10.18 -2.01
CA VAL A 92 -15.29 -11.27 -2.60
C VAL A 92 -14.34 -11.86 -1.56
N GLY A 93 -13.70 -11.04 -0.72
CA GLY A 93 -12.87 -11.51 0.39
C GLY A 93 -13.67 -12.39 1.35
N SER A 94 -14.87 -11.95 1.75
CA SER A 94 -15.74 -12.75 2.63
C SER A 94 -16.22 -14.07 2.02
N LEU A 95 -16.31 -14.14 0.68
CA LEU A 95 -16.63 -15.36 -0.05
C LEU A 95 -15.43 -16.29 -0.16
N ALA A 96 -14.22 -15.74 -0.37
CA ALA A 96 -12.98 -16.49 -0.45
C ALA A 96 -12.62 -17.16 0.89
N ASP A 97 -12.92 -16.50 2.02
CA ASP A 97 -12.70 -17.06 3.36
C ASP A 97 -13.71 -18.16 3.76
N LYS A 98 -14.75 -18.38 2.94
CA LYS A 98 -15.83 -19.35 3.21
C LYS A 98 -15.56 -20.75 2.67
N GLN A 99 -14.46 -20.95 1.94
CA GLN A 99 -13.94 -22.25 1.49
C GLN A 99 -12.70 -22.64 2.30
#